data_AF-A0A257JFV4-F1
#
_entry.id   AF-A0A257JFV4-F1
#
_cell.length_a   1.000
_cell.length_b   1.000
_cell.length_c   1.000
_cell.angle_alpha   90.00
_cell.angle_beta   90.00
_cell.angle_gamma   90.00
#
_symmetry.space_group_name_H-M   'P 1'
#
loop_
_entity.id
_entity.type
_entity.pdbx_description
1 polymer ?
#
loop_
_entity_poly.entity_id
_entity_poly.type
_entity_poly.pdbx_seq_one_letter_code
_entity_poly.pdbx_strand_id
1 'polypeptide(L)'
;PAASAPSESKAPASPLARPADLPPLLPAPGLAVLSRDEQGVLNELAPLWGWQAPTGGAADLCQAMRTQGIHCFRTSRGTLAQLAQLDRPAMLVLRPEQGPPLYARLVSINARRVVLAAGALHYSLPVEMLAILWRGEFTTLWRAPEVANGLMTDGIAGPTVFMQLNRLQGMSEPRLQADPVER
;
A
#
# COMPACT_ATOMS: atom_id res chain seq x y z
N PRO A 1 12.74 -25.30 -69.21
CA PRO A 1 11.61 -25.25 -68.25
C PRO A 1 12.04 -24.57 -66.95
N ALA A 2 11.61 -23.31 -66.80
CA ALA A 2 11.90 -22.44 -65.67
C ALA A 2 10.99 -22.76 -64.47
N ALA A 3 11.55 -22.76 -63.27
CA ALA A 3 10.78 -22.83 -62.02
C ALA A 3 10.76 -21.44 -61.39
N SER A 4 9.59 -20.81 -61.43
CA SER A 4 9.30 -19.52 -60.79
C SER A 4 9.23 -19.66 -59.27
N ALA A 5 9.78 -18.69 -58.55
CA ALA A 5 9.42 -18.38 -57.17
C ALA A 5 8.05 -17.67 -57.12
N PRO A 6 7.36 -17.68 -55.96
CA PRO A 6 7.03 -16.37 -55.37
C PRO A 6 6.94 -16.30 -53.82
N SER A 7 7.29 -15.10 -53.35
CA SER A 7 6.68 -14.28 -52.28
C SER A 7 6.53 -14.79 -50.83
N GLU A 8 7.50 -14.40 -50.01
CA GLU A 8 7.35 -13.40 -48.92
C GLU A 8 5.93 -13.19 -48.35
N SER A 9 5.65 -13.84 -47.20
CA SER A 9 4.49 -13.56 -46.36
C SER A 9 4.90 -12.60 -45.24
N LYS A 10 4.59 -11.32 -45.46
CA LYS A 10 4.66 -10.23 -44.51
C LYS A 10 3.60 -10.44 -43.42
N ALA A 11 4.01 -11.01 -42.29
CA ALA A 11 3.17 -11.12 -41.10
C ALA A 11 2.97 -9.73 -40.45
N PRO A 12 1.75 -9.40 -40.00
CA PRO A 12 1.36 -8.05 -39.59
C PRO A 12 2.08 -7.61 -38.32
N ALA A 13 2.54 -6.35 -38.32
CA ALA A 13 3.02 -5.65 -37.15
C ALA A 13 1.89 -5.55 -36.12
N SER A 14 2.00 -6.31 -35.02
CA SER A 14 1.22 -6.05 -33.81
C SER A 14 1.56 -4.63 -33.35
N PRO A 15 0.58 -3.71 -33.27
CA PRO A 15 0.83 -2.41 -32.68
C PRO A 15 1.21 -2.64 -31.22
N LEU A 16 2.43 -2.22 -30.86
CA LEU A 16 2.86 -2.10 -29.48
C LEU A 16 1.75 -1.38 -28.71
N ALA A 17 1.22 -2.07 -27.71
CA ALA A 17 0.32 -1.48 -26.73
C ALA A 17 0.98 -0.19 -26.19
N ARG A 18 0.26 0.92 -26.34
CA ARG A 18 0.63 2.18 -25.69
C ARG A 18 0.76 1.92 -24.19
N PRO A 19 1.80 2.41 -23.51
CA PRO A 19 1.79 2.52 -22.06
C PRO A 19 0.78 3.63 -21.68
N ALA A 20 -0.49 3.29 -21.71
CA ALA A 20 -1.59 4.10 -21.19
C ALA A 20 -2.06 3.42 -19.91
N ASP A 21 -1.42 3.76 -18.78
CA ASP A 21 -2.08 4.08 -17.50
C ASP A 21 -1.00 4.33 -16.42
N LEU A 22 -0.21 5.38 -16.59
CA LEU A 22 0.49 5.98 -15.46
C LEU A 22 -0.44 7.09 -14.95
N PRO A 23 -1.00 6.98 -13.73
CA PRO A 23 -1.79 8.06 -13.19
C PRO A 23 -0.93 9.34 -13.16
N PRO A 24 -1.47 10.49 -13.58
CA PRO A 24 -0.72 11.73 -13.58
C PRO A 24 -0.26 12.02 -12.15
N LEU A 25 1.07 12.12 -11.97
CA LEU A 25 1.67 12.67 -10.76
C LEU A 25 1.37 14.17 -10.74
N LEU A 26 0.21 14.52 -10.19
CA LEU A 26 -0.21 15.92 -10.02
C LEU A 26 0.81 16.62 -9.10
N PRO A 27 1.44 17.74 -9.53
CA PRO A 27 2.18 18.59 -8.61
C PRO A 27 1.20 19.13 -7.57
N ALA A 28 1.57 19.09 -6.29
CA ALA A 28 0.70 19.47 -5.19
C ALA A 28 0.16 20.91 -5.37
N PRO A 29 -1.17 21.06 -5.41
CA PRO A 29 -1.81 21.91 -4.43
C PRO A 29 -2.85 21.12 -3.64
N GLY A 30 -2.79 21.26 -2.33
CA GLY A 30 -3.89 20.92 -1.43
C GLY A 30 -3.85 19.49 -0.89
N LEU A 31 -3.31 19.36 0.32
CA LEU A 31 -3.72 18.33 1.28
C LEU A 31 -5.25 18.23 1.43
N ALA A 32 -5.99 19.27 1.02
CA ALA A 32 -7.44 19.29 0.90
C ALA A 32 -8.04 18.19 0.03
N VAL A 33 -7.27 17.54 -0.86
CA VAL A 33 -7.75 16.42 -1.70
C VAL A 33 -7.52 15.06 -1.04
N LEU A 34 -6.77 15.00 0.06
CA LEU A 34 -6.70 13.79 0.87
C LEU A 34 -8.05 13.53 1.54
N SER A 35 -8.38 12.26 1.74
CA SER A 35 -9.68 11.89 2.29
C SER A 35 -9.83 12.41 3.72
N ARG A 36 -10.97 13.03 4.02
CA ARG A 36 -11.37 13.31 5.42
C ARG A 36 -12.12 12.13 6.04
N ASP A 37 -12.45 11.15 5.21
CA ASP A 37 -13.21 9.98 5.58
C ASP A 37 -12.24 8.83 5.87
N GLU A 38 -12.13 8.46 7.15
CA GLU A 38 -11.35 7.31 7.60
C GLU A 38 -11.90 6.02 6.98
N GLN A 39 -13.23 5.90 6.93
CA GLN A 39 -13.92 4.73 6.38
C GLN A 39 -13.54 4.47 4.93
N GLY A 40 -13.49 5.50 4.09
CA GLY A 40 -13.13 5.39 2.68
C GLY A 40 -11.74 4.78 2.51
N VAL A 41 -10.76 5.21 3.29
CA VAL A 41 -9.39 4.69 3.19
C VAL A 41 -9.29 3.26 3.73
N LEU A 42 -10.05 2.91 4.78
CA LEU A 42 -10.12 1.53 5.27
C LEU A 42 -10.80 0.60 4.25
N ASN A 43 -11.83 1.08 3.55
CA ASN A 43 -12.48 0.37 2.44
C ASN A 43 -11.56 0.15 1.24
N GLU A 44 -10.57 1.02 1.01
CA GLU A 44 -9.52 0.80 0.02
C GLU A 44 -8.46 -0.21 0.49
N LEU A 45 -8.18 -0.25 1.80
CA LEU A 45 -7.18 -1.13 2.38
C LEU A 45 -7.65 -2.59 2.41
N ALA A 46 -8.90 -2.83 2.83
CA ALA A 46 -9.46 -4.18 2.98
C ALA A 46 -9.40 -5.07 1.73
N PRO A 47 -9.76 -4.62 0.50
CA PRO A 47 -9.75 -5.46 -0.68
C PRO A 47 -8.34 -5.88 -1.10
N LEU A 48 -7.30 -5.12 -0.73
CA LEU A 48 -5.91 -5.56 -0.95
C LEU A 48 -5.64 -6.85 -0.19
N TRP A 49 -6.24 -7.02 0.98
CA TRP A 49 -6.14 -8.24 1.76
C TRP A 49 -7.18 -9.29 1.37
N GLY A 50 -8.02 -9.05 0.36
CA GLY A 50 -9.08 -9.95 -0.06
C GLY A 50 -10.35 -9.89 0.79
N TRP A 51 -10.61 -8.77 1.49
CA TRP A 51 -11.75 -8.60 2.40
C TRP A 51 -12.55 -7.34 2.07
N GLN A 52 -13.75 -7.25 2.65
CA GLN A 52 -14.52 -6.00 2.71
C GLN A 52 -14.32 -5.39 4.10
N ALA A 53 -14.13 -4.06 4.16
CA ALA A 53 -13.97 -3.40 5.45
C ALA A 53 -15.34 -3.38 6.17
N PRO A 54 -15.39 -3.67 7.48
CA PRO A 54 -16.58 -3.42 8.28
C PRO A 54 -16.82 -1.91 8.37
N THR A 55 -18.07 -1.51 8.55
CA THR A 55 -18.40 -0.13 8.90
C THR A 55 -17.89 0.16 10.31
N GLY A 56 -17.02 1.15 10.46
CA GLY A 56 -16.41 1.50 11.75
C GLY A 56 -14.93 1.82 11.61
N GLY A 57 -14.35 2.48 12.60
CA GLY A 57 -12.99 3.02 12.50
C GLY A 57 -11.92 1.93 12.41
N ALA A 58 -10.65 2.35 12.42
CA ALA A 58 -9.54 1.41 12.44
C ALA A 58 -9.62 0.41 13.62
N ALA A 59 -10.22 0.80 14.74
CA ALA A 59 -10.45 -0.10 15.89
C ALA A 59 -11.37 -1.27 15.54
N ASP A 60 -12.51 -0.96 14.89
CA ASP A 60 -13.52 -1.93 14.50
C ASP A 60 -12.99 -2.88 13.43
N LEU A 61 -12.24 -2.34 12.45
CA LEU A 61 -11.48 -3.14 11.48
C LEU A 61 -10.51 -4.09 12.20
N CYS A 62 -9.68 -3.59 13.13
CA CYS A 62 -8.74 -4.43 13.86
C CYS A 62 -9.46 -5.53 14.67
N GLN A 63 -10.62 -5.24 15.24
CA GLN A 63 -11.41 -6.23 16.00
C GLN A 63 -12.05 -7.28 15.09
N ALA A 64 -12.63 -6.87 13.97
CA ALA A 64 -13.23 -7.77 13.00
C ALA A 64 -12.20 -8.70 12.36
N MET A 65 -11.00 -8.19 12.05
CA MET A 65 -9.95 -8.95 11.36
C MET A 65 -9.33 -10.03 12.25
N ARG A 66 -9.27 -9.82 13.57
CA ARG A 66 -8.71 -10.81 14.51
C ARG A 66 -9.41 -12.17 14.43
N THR A 67 -10.71 -12.21 14.16
CA THR A 67 -11.46 -13.48 14.06
C THR A 67 -11.20 -14.22 12.76
N GLN A 68 -10.57 -13.57 11.78
CA GLN A 68 -10.31 -14.07 10.44
C GLN A 68 -8.82 -14.41 10.21
N GLY A 69 -8.02 -14.46 11.29
CA GLY A 69 -6.58 -14.70 11.20
C GLY A 69 -5.77 -13.53 10.61
N ILE A 70 -6.39 -12.36 10.44
CA ILE A 70 -5.71 -11.12 10.06
C ILE A 70 -5.42 -10.32 11.32
N HIS A 71 -4.14 -10.07 11.53
CA HIS A 71 -3.67 -9.23 12.60
C HIS A 71 -3.63 -7.77 12.13
N CYS A 72 -3.95 -6.88 13.06
CA CYS A 72 -3.95 -5.46 12.84
C CYS A 72 -2.83 -4.86 13.69
N PHE A 73 -1.93 -4.10 13.06
CA PHE A 73 -0.93 -3.32 13.77
C PHE A 73 -1.30 -1.85 13.71
N ARG A 74 -1.50 -1.25 14.88
CA ARG A 74 -1.83 0.17 15.03
C ARG A 74 -0.92 0.80 16.07
N THR A 75 -0.36 1.95 15.72
CA THR A 75 0.46 2.75 16.64
C THR A 75 0.19 4.23 16.42
N SER A 76 0.35 5.02 17.47
CA SER A 76 0.30 6.48 17.43
C SER A 76 1.69 7.14 17.40
N ARG A 77 2.76 6.35 17.53
CA ARG A 77 4.15 6.81 17.60
C ARG A 77 5.05 6.00 16.67
N GLY A 78 4.58 5.77 15.45
CA GLY A 78 5.34 5.14 14.38
C GLY A 78 6.41 6.04 13.79
N THR A 79 7.40 5.44 13.12
CA THR A 79 8.43 6.15 12.35
C THR A 79 8.38 5.74 10.88
N LEU A 80 8.93 6.57 9.99
CA LEU A 80 9.02 6.23 8.57
C LEU A 80 9.88 5.00 8.32
N ALA A 81 10.95 4.82 9.10
CA ALA A 81 11.76 3.62 9.07
C ALA A 81 10.95 2.37 9.46
N GLN A 82 10.08 2.47 10.47
CA GLN A 82 9.17 1.38 10.83
C GLN A 82 8.20 1.07 9.67
N LEU A 83 7.54 2.08 9.09
CA LEU A 83 6.66 1.89 7.94
C LEU A 83 7.36 1.20 6.77
N ALA A 84 8.57 1.64 6.43
CA ALA A 84 9.39 1.04 5.38
C ALA A 84 9.79 -0.42 5.70
N GLN A 85 10.08 -0.73 6.96
CA GLN A 85 10.38 -2.10 7.39
C GLN A 85 9.18 -3.04 7.31
N LEU A 86 7.98 -2.54 7.64
CA LEU A 86 6.75 -3.32 7.51
C LEU A 86 6.47 -3.61 6.03
N ASP A 87 6.77 -2.68 5.11
CA ASP A 87 6.63 -2.89 3.66
C ASP A 87 5.20 -3.36 3.31
N ARG A 88 4.21 -2.76 3.97
CA ARG A 88 2.78 -3.04 3.77
C ARG A 88 2.01 -1.76 3.52
N PRO A 89 0.94 -1.82 2.70
CA PRO A 89 -0.03 -0.74 2.64
C PRO A 89 -0.55 -0.42 4.04
N ALA A 90 -0.52 0.85 4.40
CA ALA A 90 -0.94 1.34 5.70
C ALA A 90 -1.84 2.55 5.51
N MET A 91 -2.86 2.69 6.35
CA MET A 91 -3.58 3.96 6.48
C MET A 91 -2.76 4.87 7.39
N LEU A 92 -2.41 6.06 6.88
CA LEU A 92 -1.74 7.11 7.63
C LEU A 92 -2.77 8.15 8.08
N VAL A 93 -2.57 8.69 9.28
CA VAL A 93 -3.35 9.83 9.79
C VAL A 93 -2.47 11.07 9.72
N LEU A 94 -2.80 11.96 8.80
CA LEU A 94 -2.10 13.21 8.55
C LEU A 94 -2.84 14.34 9.27
N ARG A 95 -2.11 15.14 10.04
CA ARG A 95 -2.65 16.24 10.85
C ARG A 95 -2.06 17.56 10.35
N PRO A 96 -2.72 18.24 9.39
CA PRO A 96 -2.29 19.57 8.99
C PRO A 96 -2.35 20.54 10.18
N GLU A 97 -1.57 21.63 10.14
CA GLU A 97 -1.59 22.65 11.20
C GLU A 97 -2.97 23.30 11.36
N GLN A 98 -3.70 23.43 10.25
CA GLN A 98 -5.04 23.97 10.21
C GLN A 98 -5.98 22.97 9.55
N GLY A 99 -7.00 22.53 10.29
CA GLY A 99 -8.07 21.68 9.79
C GLY A 99 -8.18 20.32 10.47
N PRO A 100 -9.19 19.53 10.06
CA PRO A 100 -9.39 18.18 10.59
C PRO A 100 -8.27 17.22 10.14
N PRO A 101 -8.09 16.07 10.82
CA PRO A 101 -7.21 15.02 10.35
C PRO A 101 -7.62 14.54 8.96
N LEU A 102 -6.62 14.21 8.16
CA LEU A 102 -6.72 13.67 6.81
C LEU A 102 -6.20 12.24 6.84
N TYR A 103 -6.81 11.38 6.04
CA TYR A 103 -6.49 9.97 5.92
C TYR A 103 -6.02 9.67 4.51
N ALA A 104 -4.97 8.85 4.41
CA ALA A 104 -4.44 8.42 3.13
C ALA A 104 -3.84 7.02 3.24
N ARG A 105 -3.87 6.28 2.14
CA ARG A 105 -3.22 4.97 2.05
C ARG A 105 -1.78 5.12 1.56
N LEU A 106 -0.84 4.52 2.26
CA LEU A 106 0.54 4.40 1.82
C LEU A 106 0.63 3.40 0.66
N VAL A 107 1.13 3.86 -0.49
CA VAL A 107 1.34 3.04 -1.69
C VAL A 107 2.81 2.70 -1.87
N SER A 108 3.69 3.68 -1.74
CA SER A 108 5.14 3.48 -1.76
C SER A 108 5.85 4.46 -0.83
N ILE A 109 7.01 4.05 -0.32
CA ILE A 109 7.91 4.91 0.47
C ILE A 109 9.34 4.64 0.03
N ASN A 110 10.11 5.70 -0.16
CA ASN A 110 11.55 5.62 -0.37
C ASN A 110 12.27 6.72 0.43
N ALA A 111 13.57 6.89 0.21
CA ALA A 111 14.39 7.84 0.95
C ALA A 111 14.07 9.31 0.66
N ARG A 112 13.44 9.62 -0.49
CA ARG A 112 13.18 11.00 -0.94
C ARG A 112 11.70 11.34 -1.05
N ARG A 113 10.84 10.37 -1.37
CA ARG A 113 9.42 10.57 -1.65
C ARG A 113 8.56 9.46 -1.07
N VAL A 114 7.31 9.83 -0.83
CA VAL A 114 6.24 8.93 -0.43
C VAL A 114 5.09 9.10 -1.42
N VAL A 115 4.53 7.97 -1.86
CA VAL A 115 3.31 7.96 -2.65
C VAL A 115 2.14 7.57 -1.76
N LEU A 116 1.17 8.47 -1.67
CA LEU A 116 -0.07 8.29 -0.94
C LEU A 116 -1.23 8.18 -1.92
N ALA A 117 -2.19 7.31 -1.65
CA ALA A 117 -3.44 7.21 -2.38
C ALA A 117 -4.61 7.76 -1.54
N ALA A 118 -5.49 8.47 -2.22
CA ALA A 118 -6.84 8.77 -1.76
C ALA A 118 -7.81 8.44 -2.92
N GLY A 119 -8.50 7.31 -2.82
CA GLY A 119 -9.29 6.74 -3.90
C GLY A 119 -8.41 6.37 -5.10
N ALA A 120 -8.81 6.86 -6.28
CA ALA A 120 -8.08 6.64 -7.53
C ALA A 120 -6.87 7.57 -7.73
N LEU A 121 -6.71 8.57 -6.87
CA LEU A 121 -5.66 9.59 -7.03
C LEU A 121 -4.42 9.20 -6.22
N HIS A 122 -3.26 9.21 -6.88
CA HIS A 122 -1.96 8.96 -6.27
C HIS A 122 -1.16 10.28 -6.19
N TYR A 123 -0.67 10.59 -5.00
CA TYR A 123 0.06 11.81 -4.70
C TYR A 123 1.48 11.47 -4.27
N SER A 124 2.46 12.01 -4.99
CA SER A 124 3.86 11.93 -4.59
C SER A 124 4.24 13.18 -3.82
N LEU A 125 4.64 13.01 -2.56
CA LEU A 125 5.09 14.08 -1.69
C LEU A 125 6.52 13.80 -1.21
N PRO A 126 7.33 14.84 -0.99
CA PRO A 126 8.63 14.70 -0.34
C PRO A 126 8.47 14.12 1.07
N VAL A 127 9.45 13.33 1.51
CA VAL A 127 9.46 12.74 2.85
C VAL A 127 9.45 13.82 3.94
N GLU A 128 10.08 14.96 3.69
CA GLU A 128 10.14 16.12 4.58
C GLU A 128 8.75 16.72 4.81
N MET A 129 7.93 16.80 3.75
CA MET A 129 6.55 17.26 3.85
C MET A 129 5.70 16.27 4.65
N LEU A 130 5.90 14.96 4.43
CA LEU A 130 5.21 13.95 5.23
C LEU A 130 5.60 14.06 6.72
N ALA A 131 6.87 14.27 7.03
CA ALA A 131 7.37 14.39 8.41
C ALA A 131 6.74 15.57 9.18
N ILE A 132 6.34 16.64 8.48
CA ILE A 132 5.62 17.77 9.08
C ILE A 132 4.17 17.41 9.39
N LEU A 133 3.53 16.66 8.50
CA LEU A 133 2.09 16.38 8.56
C LEU A 133 1.75 15.13 9.38
N TRP A 134 2.66 14.18 9.46
CA TRP A 134 2.43 12.87 10.05
C TRP A 134 3.08 12.75 11.42
N ARG A 135 2.28 12.41 12.44
CA ARG A 135 2.74 12.30 13.83
C ARG A 135 3.16 10.89 14.25
N GLY A 136 3.18 9.95 13.30
CA GLY A 136 3.45 8.54 13.59
C GLY A 136 2.19 7.68 13.73
N GLU A 137 0.99 8.25 13.57
CA GLU A 137 -0.26 7.51 13.60
C GLU A 137 -0.49 6.73 12.31
N PHE A 138 -0.48 5.41 12.41
CA PHE A 138 -0.82 4.54 11.29
C PHE A 138 -1.48 3.24 11.72
N THR A 139 -2.22 2.66 10.78
CA THR A 139 -2.82 1.32 10.90
C THR A 139 -2.44 0.51 9.68
N THR A 140 -1.93 -0.70 9.87
CA THR A 140 -1.68 -1.68 8.81
C THR A 140 -2.22 -3.05 9.20
N LEU A 141 -2.39 -3.91 8.21
CA LEU A 141 -2.88 -5.27 8.37
C LEU A 141 -1.77 -6.24 7.97
N TRP A 142 -1.82 -7.45 8.52
CA TRP A 142 -0.91 -8.54 8.17
C TRP A 142 -1.53 -9.88 8.55
N ARG A 143 -1.09 -10.98 7.92
CA ARG A 143 -1.53 -12.34 8.28
C ARG A 143 -0.45 -13.03 9.08
N ALA A 144 -0.83 -13.77 10.13
CA ALA A 144 0.12 -14.67 10.76
C ALA A 144 0.23 -15.96 9.93
N PRO A 145 1.44 -16.53 9.77
CA PRO A 145 1.59 -17.83 9.13
C PRO A 145 0.99 -18.93 10.01
N GLU A 146 0.55 -20.03 9.42
CA GLU A 146 -0.05 -21.14 10.20
C GLU A 146 0.91 -21.72 11.24
N VAL A 147 2.23 -21.70 10.96
CA VAL A 147 3.27 -22.11 11.92
C VAL A 147 3.35 -21.19 13.16
N ALA A 148 2.74 -20.01 13.09
CA ALA A 148 2.59 -19.09 14.21
C ALA A 148 1.29 -19.29 14.99
N ASN A 149 0.34 -20.10 14.51
CA ASN A 149 -0.86 -20.46 15.25
C ASN A 149 -0.46 -21.36 16.44
N GLY A 150 -0.06 -20.73 17.54
CA GLY A 150 0.48 -21.39 18.73
C GLY A 150 1.67 -20.67 19.35
N LEU A 151 2.34 -19.80 18.58
CA LEU A 151 3.22 -18.78 19.14
C LEU A 151 2.34 -17.68 19.71
N MET A 152 1.97 -17.83 20.99
CA MET A 152 1.61 -16.66 21.77
C MET A 152 2.71 -15.62 21.56
N THR A 153 2.31 -14.37 21.34
CA THR A 153 3.25 -13.25 21.32
C THR A 153 3.85 -13.09 22.71
N ASP A 154 4.78 -13.96 23.10
CA ASP A 154 5.61 -13.87 24.30
C ASP A 154 6.63 -12.72 24.17
N GLY A 155 6.29 -11.69 23.38
CA GLY A 155 7.10 -10.51 23.08
C GLY A 155 8.16 -10.68 21.98
N ILE A 156 8.42 -11.91 21.49
CA ILE A 156 9.56 -12.17 20.58
C ILE A 156 9.19 -12.00 19.10
N ALA A 157 8.02 -12.47 18.67
CA ALA A 157 7.59 -12.38 17.28
C ALA A 157 6.66 -11.17 17.09
N GLY A 158 7.24 -10.06 16.67
CA GLY A 158 6.50 -8.88 16.24
C GLY A 158 6.04 -8.97 14.77
N PRO A 159 5.23 -8.01 14.28
CA PRO A 159 4.74 -7.99 12.91
C PRO A 159 5.85 -8.18 11.87
N THR A 160 7.03 -7.58 12.07
CA THR A 160 8.17 -7.71 11.16
C THR A 160 8.67 -9.15 11.04
N VAL A 161 8.73 -9.89 12.15
CA VAL A 161 9.19 -11.29 12.16
C VAL A 161 8.20 -12.16 11.37
N PHE A 162 6.91 -11.99 11.63
CA PHE A 162 5.88 -12.75 10.91
C PHE A 162 5.84 -12.42 9.43
N MET A 163 5.98 -11.16 9.05
CA MET A 163 6.08 -10.77 7.65
C MET A 163 7.28 -11.39 6.95
N GLN A 164 8.41 -11.52 7.65
CA GLN A 164 9.58 -12.21 7.10
C GLN A 164 9.34 -13.71 6.94
N LEU A 165 8.65 -14.34 7.90
CA LEU A 165 8.23 -15.74 7.78
C LEU A 165 7.26 -15.95 6.60
N ASN A 166 6.29 -15.06 6.41
CA ASN A 166 5.35 -15.13 5.29
C ASN A 166 6.05 -15.06 3.94
N ARG A 167 7.05 -14.18 3.83
CA ARG A 167 7.89 -14.07 2.63
C ARG A 167 8.63 -15.37 2.34
N LEU A 168 9.21 -16.01 3.35
CA LEU A 168 9.93 -17.29 3.21
C LEU A 168 8.99 -18.43 2.80
N GLN A 169 7.73 -18.37 3.23
CA GLN A 169 6.69 -19.34 2.87
C GLN A 169 5.99 -19.03 1.53
N GLY A 170 6.37 -17.96 0.83
CA GLY A 170 5.77 -17.60 -0.45
C GLY A 170 4.32 -17.13 -0.35
N MET A 171 3.86 -16.70 0.83
CA MET A 171 2.50 -16.20 0.98
C MET A 171 2.35 -14.83 0.30
N SER A 172 1.33 -14.73 -0.55
CA SER A 172 0.98 -13.50 -1.26
C SER A 172 0.34 -12.51 -0.29
N GLU A 173 1.12 -11.50 0.11
CA GLU A 173 0.66 -10.36 0.91
C GLU A 173 0.80 -9.06 0.12
N PRO A 174 -0.13 -8.08 0.27
CA PRO A 174 -0.01 -6.77 -0.34
C PRO A 174 1.25 -6.07 0.15
N ARG A 175 2.11 -5.63 -0.77
CA ARG A 175 3.32 -4.87 -0.42
C ARG A 175 3.22 -3.45 -0.91
N LEU A 176 4.09 -2.60 -0.37
CA LEU A 176 4.32 -1.30 -0.97
C LEU A 176 4.85 -1.52 -2.39
N GLN A 177 4.34 -0.74 -3.33
CA GLN A 177 4.79 -0.81 -4.71
C GLN A 177 6.22 -0.26 -4.77
N ALA A 178 7.09 -0.92 -5.55
CA ALA A 178 8.38 -0.35 -5.88
C ALA A 178 8.14 0.99 -6.60
N ASP A 179 8.92 2.01 -6.24
CA ASP A 179 8.78 3.31 -6.87
C ASP A 179 9.07 3.20 -8.38
N PRO A 180 8.16 3.66 -9.26
CA PRO A 180 8.34 3.53 -10.71
C PRO A 180 9.52 4.37 -11.26
N VAL A 181 10.18 5.21 -10.44
CA VAL A 181 11.31 6.05 -10.86
C VAL A 181 12.65 5.31 -10.84
N GLU A 182 12.72 4.08 -10.32
CA GLU A 182 13.97 3.27 -10.27
C GLU A 182 13.99 2.11 -11.29
N ARG A 183 13.48 2.33 -12.50
CA ARG A 183 13.71 1.46 -13.67
C ARG A 183 14.41 2.19 -14.81
#